data_AF-A0A8T4M7G5-F1
#
_entry.id   AF-A0A8T4M7G5-F1
#
_cell.length_a   1.000
_cell.length_b   1.000
_cell.length_c   1.000
_cell.angle_alpha   90.00
_cell.angle_beta   90.00
_cell.angle_gamma   90.00
#
_symmetry.space_group_name_H-M   'P 1'
#
loop_
_entity.id
_entity.type
_entity.pdbx_description
1 polymer ?
#
loop_
_entity_poly.entity_id
_entity_poly.type
_entity_poly.pdbx_seq_one_letter_code
_entity_poly.pdbx_strand_id
1 'polypeptide(L)'
;MKYNMKKYGMFIVLIFGIVLLSNFALAAVNSNPQVTSVDATVCCEKTQSGLYCQDVPASECAANSRQVPTSCTSTSFCRQGFCYDTTEGTCSDNTPQLVCNAEGGIWNEEKPAQCGLGCCVLGDQAAFVTLVRCKKLSSFLGLKTNYNNQIKDEVQCVLSVQNQQKGACVFDFEFERTCKFTTKAECEGGVGGGDNSTGLLGEFFPSKLCSADELDTNCGPTRNTICAPGKDEVYFVDSCGNTANIYDASKVNDKAYWSNVIDKSEACNPNSPNPNSAACGNCNYLLGSYCREASSETSRPTYGTNICADLNCKKTSNGQSYKHGESWCVYDDEGSIDEGKNAVGSRFYKHVCINGEEVVEACADYRQEECVEDKIETTQGEFAQAACRVNRWQDCTAQRDQLDCENIDRRDCLWLPGKFNVAFINGTQSGVCVPKNTPGLKFWESEEAKGICAQGNAICIVTFEKGLFGDAKCKSGCECLAETWEQKQAELCTALGDCGPNINWVGQPGYRAGYKKIIEKYKGGK
;
A
#
# COMPACT_ATOMS: atom_id res chain seq x y z
N MET A 1 -24.19 48.20 -13.64
CA MET A 1 -25.57 48.69 -13.48
C MET A 1 -26.53 47.51 -13.57
N LYS A 2 -27.40 47.38 -12.57
CA LYS A 2 -28.45 46.36 -12.44
C LYS A 2 -29.50 46.52 -13.55
N TYR A 3 -30.10 45.42 -14.01
CA TYR A 3 -31.56 45.35 -14.13
C TYR A 3 -32.05 43.91 -13.91
N ASN A 4 -33.21 43.84 -13.29
CA ASN A 4 -33.82 42.71 -12.58
C ASN A 4 -35.28 42.60 -13.05
N MET A 5 -35.98 41.56 -12.58
CA MET A 5 -37.43 41.26 -12.68
C MET A 5 -37.87 40.41 -13.88
N LYS A 6 -38.44 39.21 -13.69
CA LYS A 6 -39.64 38.73 -12.93
C LYS A 6 -40.94 38.81 -13.76
N LYS A 7 -41.66 37.66 -13.72
CA LYS A 7 -43.12 37.42 -13.85
C LYS A 7 -43.76 37.43 -15.24
N TYR A 8 -44.02 36.22 -15.77
CA TYR A 8 -45.32 35.86 -16.37
C TYR A 8 -45.69 34.45 -15.93
N GLY A 9 -46.64 34.35 -15.01
CA GLY A 9 -47.33 33.11 -14.68
C GLY A 9 -48.64 32.99 -15.46
N MET A 10 -49.16 31.76 -15.46
CA MET A 10 -50.60 31.47 -15.50
C MET A 10 -51.31 31.65 -16.85
N PHE A 11 -51.04 30.77 -17.84
CA PHE A 11 -51.93 30.61 -19.01
C PHE A 11 -51.95 29.22 -19.70
N ILE A 12 -51.45 28.14 -19.08
CA ILE A 12 -51.38 26.81 -19.73
C ILE A 12 -52.00 25.73 -18.83
N VAL A 13 -53.28 25.86 -18.49
CA VAL A 13 -54.05 24.80 -17.78
C VAL A 13 -55.46 24.56 -18.39
N LEU A 14 -55.82 25.19 -19.52
CA LEU A 14 -57.22 25.20 -19.99
C LEU A 14 -57.48 24.70 -21.42
N ILE A 15 -56.62 23.84 -21.97
CA ILE A 15 -56.79 23.31 -23.35
C ILE A 15 -56.96 21.78 -23.44
N PHE A 16 -56.69 21.01 -22.38
CA PHE A 16 -56.78 19.53 -22.46
C PHE A 16 -58.08 18.91 -21.91
N GLY A 17 -59.11 19.72 -21.61
CA GLY A 17 -60.35 19.26 -20.97
C GLY A 17 -61.54 18.93 -21.89
N ILE A 18 -61.43 19.04 -23.22
CA ILE A 18 -62.61 18.97 -24.13
C ILE A 18 -62.30 18.13 -25.39
N VAL A 19 -61.82 16.89 -25.20
CA VAL A 19 -61.77 15.88 -26.28
C VAL A 19 -62.56 14.61 -25.91
N LEU A 20 -63.23 14.61 -24.76
CA LEU A 20 -64.18 13.58 -24.37
C LEU A 20 -65.60 14.11 -24.63
N LEU A 21 -66.37 13.36 -25.44
CA LEU A 21 -67.80 13.47 -25.74
C LEU A 21 -68.16 13.98 -27.16
N SER A 22 -67.95 13.12 -28.16
CA SER A 22 -69.00 12.80 -29.15
C SER A 22 -68.45 11.80 -30.18
N ASN A 23 -68.88 10.55 -30.11
CA ASN A 23 -69.29 9.75 -31.27
C ASN A 23 -69.71 8.36 -30.79
N PHE A 24 -71.02 8.15 -30.72
CA PHE A 24 -71.67 6.88 -30.50
C PHE A 24 -72.60 6.64 -31.69
N ALA A 25 -72.29 5.65 -32.54
CA ALA A 25 -73.29 4.95 -33.36
C ALA A 25 -72.73 3.58 -33.81
N LEU A 26 -73.51 2.55 -33.50
CA LEU A 26 -73.32 1.12 -33.74
C LEU A 26 -73.23 0.73 -35.23
N ALA A 27 -72.44 -0.32 -35.54
CA ALA A 27 -72.93 -1.59 -36.12
C ALA A 27 -71.83 -2.68 -36.10
N ALA A 28 -72.24 -3.90 -35.79
CA ALA A 28 -71.43 -5.06 -35.42
C ALA A 28 -70.85 -5.86 -36.61
N VAL A 29 -69.65 -6.43 -36.46
CA VAL A 29 -69.25 -7.74 -37.04
C VAL A 29 -68.18 -8.39 -36.14
N ASN A 30 -68.35 -9.70 -35.92
CA ASN A 30 -67.53 -10.63 -35.14
C ASN A 30 -66.00 -10.53 -35.37
N SER A 31 -65.23 -10.51 -34.27
CA SER A 31 -63.99 -11.30 -34.15
C SER A 31 -63.64 -11.53 -32.67
N ASN A 32 -63.29 -12.79 -32.37
CA ASN A 32 -62.86 -13.38 -31.10
C ASN A 32 -62.25 -12.43 -30.04
N PRO A 33 -62.56 -12.60 -28.74
CA PRO A 33 -61.70 -12.09 -27.69
C PRO A 33 -60.41 -12.93 -27.66
N GLN A 34 -59.33 -12.40 -28.25
CA GLN A 34 -58.00 -12.82 -27.84
C GLN A 34 -57.76 -12.24 -26.43
N VAL A 35 -57.64 -13.14 -25.48
CA VAL A 35 -57.06 -12.89 -24.17
C VAL A 35 -55.65 -12.34 -24.40
N THR A 36 -55.45 -11.03 -24.22
CA THR A 36 -54.08 -10.48 -24.08
C THR A 36 -53.59 -10.88 -22.71
N SER A 37 -52.56 -11.73 -22.69
CA SER A 37 -51.85 -12.14 -21.49
C SER A 37 -51.42 -10.91 -20.68
N VAL A 38 -51.83 -10.85 -19.42
CA VAL A 38 -51.11 -10.04 -18.43
C VAL A 38 -49.73 -10.67 -18.38
N ASP A 39 -48.70 -9.95 -18.84
CA ASP A 39 -47.32 -10.43 -18.70
C ASP A 39 -47.09 -10.70 -17.21
N ALA A 40 -46.80 -11.96 -16.90
CA ALA A 40 -46.55 -12.35 -15.53
C ALA A 40 -45.36 -11.54 -15.01
N THR A 41 -45.56 -10.80 -13.91
CA THR A 41 -44.48 -10.10 -13.21
C THR A 41 -43.45 -11.14 -12.77
N VAL A 42 -42.18 -10.87 -13.08
CA VAL A 42 -41.05 -11.72 -12.70
C VAL A 42 -40.17 -10.96 -11.72
N CYS A 43 -39.46 -11.67 -10.86
CA CYS A 43 -38.34 -11.08 -10.17
C CYS A 43 -37.22 -10.88 -11.17
N CYS A 44 -36.83 -9.62 -11.34
CA CYS A 44 -35.75 -9.22 -12.19
C CYS A 44 -34.48 -8.97 -11.38
N GLU A 45 -33.41 -9.70 -11.67
CA GLU A 45 -32.10 -9.46 -11.04
C GLU A 45 -31.63 -8.02 -11.29
N LYS A 46 -31.75 -7.54 -12.54
CA LYS A 46 -31.39 -6.19 -12.94
C LYS A 46 -32.31 -5.69 -14.06
N THR A 47 -32.93 -4.53 -13.88
CA THR A 47 -33.75 -3.88 -14.90
C THR A 47 -32.88 -3.19 -15.95
N GLN A 48 -33.47 -2.89 -17.11
CA GLN A 48 -32.81 -2.08 -18.15
C GLN A 48 -32.42 -0.67 -17.67
N SER A 49 -33.10 -0.15 -16.65
CA SER A 49 -32.77 1.13 -15.99
C SER A 49 -31.63 1.03 -14.97
N GLY A 50 -31.08 -0.17 -14.74
CA GLY A 50 -29.95 -0.39 -13.83
C GLY A 50 -30.35 -0.62 -12.37
N LEU A 51 -31.64 -0.72 -12.06
CA LEU A 51 -32.12 -1.07 -10.72
C LEU A 51 -32.01 -2.58 -10.50
N TYR A 52 -31.64 -2.98 -9.29
CA TYR A 52 -31.53 -4.38 -8.92
C TYR A 52 -32.77 -4.86 -8.17
N CYS A 53 -33.13 -6.14 -8.35
CA CYS A 53 -34.15 -6.82 -7.56
C CYS A 53 -35.52 -6.15 -7.58
N GLN A 54 -36.07 -5.96 -8.79
CA GLN A 54 -37.38 -5.35 -9.00
C GLN A 54 -38.39 -6.39 -9.50
N ASP A 55 -39.60 -6.34 -8.95
CA ASP A 55 -40.74 -7.10 -9.48
C ASP A 55 -41.31 -6.33 -10.68
N VAL A 56 -40.90 -6.73 -11.90
CA VAL A 56 -41.25 -6.03 -13.16
C VAL A 56 -41.66 -7.03 -14.24
N PRO A 57 -42.30 -6.59 -15.35
CA PRO A 57 -42.49 -7.45 -16.51
C PRO A 57 -41.16 -8.01 -17.04
N ALA A 58 -41.16 -9.23 -17.55
CA ALA A 58 -39.94 -9.89 -18.06
C ALA A 58 -39.24 -9.07 -19.17
N SER A 59 -39.98 -8.27 -19.92
CA SER A 59 -39.48 -7.36 -20.95
C SER A 59 -38.65 -6.19 -20.43
N GLU A 60 -38.76 -5.85 -19.14
CA GLU A 60 -38.01 -4.76 -18.49
C GLU A 60 -36.67 -5.24 -17.89
N CYS A 61 -36.40 -6.55 -17.93
CA CYS A 61 -35.13 -7.09 -17.49
C CYS A 61 -34.00 -6.79 -18.46
N ALA A 62 -32.82 -6.50 -17.90
CA ALA A 62 -31.61 -6.31 -18.69
C ALA A 62 -31.20 -7.62 -19.37
N ALA A 63 -30.65 -7.52 -20.58
CA ALA A 63 -30.10 -8.67 -21.28
C ALA A 63 -29.00 -9.34 -20.42
N ASN A 64 -29.01 -10.68 -20.35
CA ASN A 64 -28.12 -11.50 -19.52
C ASN A 64 -28.32 -11.42 -18.00
N SER A 65 -29.43 -10.84 -17.51
CA SER A 65 -29.81 -10.88 -16.09
C SER A 65 -30.68 -12.10 -15.78
N ARG A 66 -30.62 -12.63 -14.55
CA ARG A 66 -31.51 -13.70 -14.09
C ARG A 66 -32.92 -13.16 -13.94
N GLN A 67 -33.89 -13.93 -14.41
CA GLN A 67 -35.31 -13.68 -14.21
C GLN A 67 -35.97 -14.94 -13.69
N VAL A 68 -36.82 -14.81 -12.67
CA VAL A 68 -37.55 -15.93 -12.07
C VAL A 68 -39.02 -15.56 -11.96
N PRO A 69 -39.97 -16.43 -12.35
CA PRO A 69 -41.41 -16.13 -12.30
C PRO A 69 -41.98 -16.23 -10.87
N THR A 70 -41.43 -15.43 -9.96
CA THR A 70 -41.84 -15.31 -8.56
C THR A 70 -41.48 -13.90 -8.06
N SER A 71 -41.89 -13.52 -6.85
CA SER A 71 -41.51 -12.22 -6.26
C SER A 71 -40.03 -12.18 -5.88
N CYS A 72 -39.39 -11.02 -5.96
CA CYS A 72 -37.98 -10.87 -5.58
C CYS A 72 -37.71 -11.18 -4.11
N THR A 73 -38.71 -11.01 -3.24
CA THR A 73 -38.64 -11.44 -1.84
C THR A 73 -38.57 -12.96 -1.66
N SER A 74 -39.00 -13.73 -2.66
CA SER A 74 -39.02 -15.20 -2.67
C SER A 74 -37.80 -15.81 -3.37
N THR A 75 -36.88 -14.99 -3.91
CA THR A 75 -35.65 -15.49 -4.55
C THR A 75 -34.47 -15.36 -3.60
N SER A 76 -33.51 -16.30 -3.70
CA SER A 76 -32.31 -16.28 -2.85
C SER A 76 -31.41 -15.08 -3.14
N PHE A 77 -31.26 -14.67 -4.41
CA PHE A 77 -30.34 -13.63 -4.83
C PHE A 77 -30.83 -12.20 -4.59
N CYS A 78 -32.15 -12.00 -4.42
CA CYS A 78 -32.75 -10.70 -4.08
C CYS A 78 -33.26 -10.61 -2.64
N ARG A 79 -32.93 -11.61 -1.83
CA ARG A 79 -33.23 -11.59 -0.40
C ARG A 79 -32.49 -10.43 0.26
N GLN A 80 -33.23 -9.63 1.03
CA GLN A 80 -32.66 -8.56 1.84
C GLN A 80 -32.01 -9.15 3.09
N GLY A 81 -30.84 -8.63 3.43
CA GLY A 81 -30.07 -9.02 4.59
C GLY A 81 -29.05 -7.95 4.93
N PHE A 82 -27.98 -8.36 5.62
CA PHE A 82 -26.89 -7.48 6.00
C PHE A 82 -25.72 -7.67 5.04
N CYS A 83 -25.22 -6.56 4.48
CA CYS A 83 -23.99 -6.54 3.75
C CYS A 83 -22.86 -6.02 4.62
N TYR A 84 -21.78 -6.79 4.75
CA TYR A 84 -20.57 -6.38 5.44
C TYR A 84 -19.44 -6.13 4.45
N ASP A 85 -18.97 -4.89 4.37
CA ASP A 85 -17.77 -4.54 3.61
C ASP A 85 -16.53 -4.87 4.45
N THR A 86 -15.78 -5.90 4.04
CA THR A 86 -14.56 -6.32 4.75
C THR A 86 -13.40 -5.33 4.65
N THR A 87 -13.44 -4.42 3.68
CA THR A 87 -12.38 -3.45 3.34
C THR A 87 -12.60 -2.12 4.07
N GLU A 88 -13.84 -1.62 4.10
CA GLU A 88 -14.20 -0.41 4.82
C GLU A 88 -14.62 -0.67 6.28
N GLY A 89 -15.01 -1.90 6.60
CA GLY A 89 -15.57 -2.29 7.89
C GLY A 89 -16.98 -1.77 8.11
N THR A 90 -17.70 -1.36 7.07
CA THR A 90 -19.07 -0.83 7.15
C THR A 90 -20.10 -1.93 7.01
N CYS A 91 -21.29 -1.69 7.56
CA CYS A 91 -22.42 -2.61 7.43
C CYS A 91 -23.65 -1.87 6.93
N SER A 92 -24.26 -2.41 5.87
CA SER A 92 -25.51 -1.92 5.30
C SER A 92 -26.60 -2.93 5.59
N ASP A 93 -27.71 -2.48 6.16
CA ASP A 93 -28.91 -3.30 6.34
C ASP A 93 -29.78 -3.30 5.08
N ASN A 94 -30.77 -4.19 5.04
CA ASN A 94 -31.75 -4.30 3.95
C ASN A 94 -31.14 -4.40 2.54
N THR A 95 -29.90 -4.90 2.44
CA THR A 95 -29.13 -4.93 1.20
C THR A 95 -29.40 -6.27 0.50
N PRO A 96 -29.78 -6.30 -0.79
CA PRO A 96 -29.91 -7.55 -1.54
C PRO A 96 -28.58 -8.30 -1.65
N GLN A 97 -28.63 -9.63 -1.54
CA GLN A 97 -27.43 -10.48 -1.61
C GLN A 97 -26.56 -10.19 -2.84
N LEU A 98 -27.18 -10.05 -4.00
CA LEU A 98 -26.45 -9.78 -5.24
C LEU A 98 -25.72 -8.43 -5.20
N VAL A 99 -26.37 -7.37 -4.71
CA VAL A 99 -25.78 -6.02 -4.64
C VAL A 99 -24.56 -6.06 -3.72
N CYS A 100 -24.70 -6.68 -2.55
CA CYS A 100 -23.61 -6.84 -1.61
C CYS A 100 -22.39 -7.53 -2.22
N ASN A 101 -22.61 -8.68 -2.85
CA ASN A 101 -21.53 -9.47 -3.43
C ASN A 101 -20.88 -8.77 -4.63
N ALA A 102 -21.67 -8.02 -5.43
CA ALA A 102 -21.17 -7.27 -6.58
C ALA A 102 -20.23 -6.12 -6.17
N GLU A 103 -20.45 -5.53 -4.99
CA GLU A 103 -19.58 -4.50 -4.41
C GLU A 103 -18.43 -5.11 -3.57
N GLY A 104 -18.24 -6.43 -3.62
CA GLY A 104 -17.17 -7.12 -2.89
C GLY A 104 -17.43 -7.30 -1.39
N GLY A 105 -18.65 -7.05 -0.92
CA GLY A 105 -19.09 -7.30 0.45
C GLY A 105 -19.48 -8.76 0.70
N ILE A 106 -19.54 -9.14 1.98
CA ILE A 106 -20.02 -10.45 2.44
C ILE A 106 -21.46 -10.28 2.92
N TRP A 107 -22.39 -11.00 2.30
CA TRP A 107 -23.80 -10.96 2.67
C TRP A 107 -24.18 -12.02 3.71
N ASN A 108 -25.00 -11.64 4.69
CA ASN A 108 -25.57 -12.52 5.69
C ASN A 108 -27.07 -12.26 5.87
N GLU A 109 -27.83 -13.32 6.12
CA GLU A 109 -29.28 -13.22 6.37
C GLU A 109 -29.57 -12.54 7.72
N GLU A 110 -28.81 -12.89 8.75
CA GLU A 110 -28.85 -12.26 10.07
C GLU A 110 -27.69 -11.29 10.24
N LYS A 111 -27.83 -10.33 11.16
CA LYS A 111 -26.78 -9.34 11.45
C LYS A 111 -25.51 -10.05 11.90
N PRO A 112 -24.42 -10.03 11.13
CA PRO A 112 -23.21 -10.76 11.48
C PRO A 112 -22.51 -10.07 12.67
N ALA A 113 -21.74 -10.85 13.44
CA ALA A 113 -21.05 -10.36 14.65
C ALA A 113 -20.08 -9.20 14.35
N GLN A 114 -19.52 -9.17 13.14
CA GLN A 114 -18.64 -8.14 12.60
C GLN A 114 -19.33 -6.77 12.49
N CYS A 115 -20.67 -6.75 12.39
CA CYS A 115 -21.50 -5.54 12.39
C CYS A 115 -21.87 -5.06 13.80
N GLY A 116 -21.29 -5.67 14.84
CA GLY A 116 -21.40 -5.16 16.20
C GLY A 116 -20.72 -3.80 16.31
N LEU A 117 -21.48 -2.78 16.69
CA LEU A 117 -20.96 -1.44 16.99
C LEU A 117 -20.39 -1.38 18.40
N GLY A 118 -19.41 -0.51 18.57
CA GLY A 118 -18.74 -0.22 19.83
C GLY A 118 -18.05 1.12 19.72
N CYS A 119 -17.51 1.59 20.84
CA CYS A 119 -16.86 2.89 20.87
C CYS A 119 -15.41 2.80 20.41
N CYS A 120 -15.08 3.49 19.32
CA CYS A 120 -13.71 3.66 18.84
C CYS A 120 -13.15 4.98 19.36
N VAL A 121 -12.14 4.94 20.22
CA VAL A 121 -11.45 6.14 20.72
C VAL A 121 -10.34 6.52 19.74
N LEU A 122 -10.38 7.76 19.25
CA LEU A 122 -9.50 8.34 18.24
C LEU A 122 -8.79 9.57 18.82
N GLY A 123 -7.92 9.34 19.81
CA GLY A 123 -7.29 10.43 20.56
C GLY A 123 -8.28 11.03 21.56
N ASP A 124 -8.60 12.31 21.41
CA ASP A 124 -9.57 13.05 22.22
C ASP A 124 -11.01 13.00 21.65
N GLN A 125 -11.21 12.29 20.55
CA GLN A 125 -12.50 12.05 19.92
C GLN A 125 -12.91 10.59 20.02
N ALA A 126 -14.19 10.29 19.78
CA ALA A 126 -14.69 8.93 19.68
C ALA A 126 -15.73 8.78 18.57
N ALA A 127 -15.77 7.61 17.94
CA ALA A 127 -16.72 7.26 16.90
C ALA A 127 -17.40 5.92 17.25
N PHE A 128 -18.72 5.86 17.14
CA PHE A 128 -19.49 4.65 17.39
C PHE A 128 -19.60 3.80 16.10
N VAL A 129 -18.60 2.93 15.88
CA VAL A 129 -18.39 2.22 14.61
C VAL A 129 -18.10 0.74 14.86
N THR A 130 -17.90 -0.07 13.82
CA THR A 130 -17.45 -1.46 13.96
C THR A 130 -15.97 -1.53 14.33
N LEU A 131 -15.50 -2.69 14.80
CA LEU A 131 -14.07 -2.91 15.11
C LEU A 131 -13.18 -2.71 13.88
N VAL A 132 -13.58 -3.19 12.70
CA VAL A 132 -12.75 -3.07 11.48
C VAL A 132 -12.70 -1.62 11.01
N ARG A 133 -13.82 -0.91 11.07
CA ARG A 133 -13.84 0.54 10.81
C ARG A 133 -12.96 1.29 11.80
N CYS A 134 -12.99 0.92 13.07
CA CYS A 134 -12.14 1.51 14.09
C CYS A 134 -10.65 1.29 13.78
N LYS A 135 -10.24 0.07 13.44
CA LYS A 135 -8.86 -0.22 13.02
C LYS A 135 -8.42 0.66 11.86
N LYS A 136 -9.30 0.84 10.86
CA LYS A 136 -9.02 1.68 9.69
C LYS A 136 -8.85 3.16 10.07
N LEU A 137 -9.78 3.71 10.86
CA LEU A 137 -9.72 5.09 11.34
C LEU A 137 -8.48 5.33 12.21
N SER A 138 -8.19 4.43 13.15
CA SER A 138 -7.00 4.53 13.99
C SER A 138 -5.73 4.45 13.14
N SER A 139 -5.63 3.51 12.20
CA SER A 139 -4.48 3.39 11.29
C SER A 139 -4.29 4.63 10.43
N PHE A 140 -5.38 5.19 9.89
CA PHE A 140 -5.35 6.40 9.08
C PHE A 140 -4.84 7.61 9.88
N LEU A 141 -5.18 7.68 11.17
CA LEU A 141 -4.76 8.73 12.08
C LEU A 141 -3.41 8.42 12.79
N GLY A 142 -2.75 7.31 12.46
CA GLY A 142 -1.51 6.89 13.13
C GLY A 142 -1.69 6.50 14.61
N LEU A 143 -2.91 6.17 15.03
CA LEU A 143 -3.26 5.82 16.40
C LEU A 143 -3.32 4.30 16.61
N LYS A 144 -2.99 3.84 17.81
CA LYS A 144 -3.27 2.46 18.23
C LYS A 144 -4.79 2.27 18.32
N THR A 145 -5.30 1.18 17.75
CA THR A 145 -6.74 0.87 17.83
C THR A 145 -7.19 0.73 19.29
N ASN A 146 -8.13 1.58 19.69
CA ASN A 146 -8.77 1.55 20.99
C ASN A 146 -10.28 1.39 20.80
N TYR A 147 -10.76 0.17 20.97
CA TYR A 147 -12.15 -0.21 20.70
C TYR A 147 -12.80 -0.81 21.95
N ASN A 148 -13.81 -0.13 22.48
CA ASN A 148 -14.59 -0.56 23.62
C ASN A 148 -15.95 -1.09 23.18
N ASN A 149 -16.10 -2.41 23.17
CA ASN A 149 -17.34 -3.08 22.81
C ASN A 149 -18.37 -3.12 23.95
N GLN A 150 -18.06 -2.63 25.15
CA GLN A 150 -19.00 -2.55 26.27
C GLN A 150 -19.93 -1.33 26.17
N ILE A 151 -19.50 -0.29 25.47
CA ILE A 151 -20.32 0.88 25.16
C ILE A 151 -21.26 0.50 24.00
N LYS A 152 -22.57 0.64 24.22
CA LYS A 152 -23.62 0.13 23.30
C LYS A 152 -24.39 1.22 22.56
N ASP A 153 -24.08 2.48 22.82
CA ASP A 153 -24.72 3.61 22.18
C ASP A 153 -23.70 4.73 21.91
N GLU A 154 -24.04 5.56 20.93
CA GLU A 154 -23.20 6.65 20.47
C GLU A 154 -23.03 7.74 21.52
N VAL A 155 -24.06 8.01 22.33
CA VAL A 155 -24.00 9.05 23.37
C VAL A 155 -22.97 8.67 24.42
N GLN A 156 -23.04 7.45 24.98
CA GLN A 156 -22.03 6.95 25.92
C GLN A 156 -20.64 6.89 25.30
N CYS A 157 -20.54 6.63 24.00
CA CYS A 157 -19.25 6.63 23.30
C CYS A 157 -18.61 8.02 23.29
N VAL A 158 -19.36 9.05 22.90
CA VAL A 158 -18.89 10.44 22.93
C VAL A 158 -18.58 10.88 24.37
N LEU A 159 -19.42 10.51 25.34
CA LEU A 159 -19.18 10.81 26.75
C LEU A 159 -17.89 10.16 27.29
N SER A 160 -17.48 9.00 26.76
CA SER A 160 -16.29 8.29 27.24
C SER A 160 -14.97 9.03 27.02
N VAL A 161 -14.94 9.99 26.10
CA VAL A 161 -13.75 10.80 25.78
C VAL A 161 -13.88 12.26 26.22
N GLN A 162 -15.02 12.67 26.81
CA GLN A 162 -15.21 14.07 27.26
C GLN A 162 -14.13 14.54 28.24
N ASN A 163 -13.62 13.64 29.08
CA ASN A 163 -12.54 13.93 30.02
C ASN A 163 -11.19 14.16 29.32
N GLN A 164 -11.03 13.68 28.09
CA GLN A 164 -9.84 13.86 27.25
C GLN A 164 -9.97 15.05 26.29
N GLN A 165 -11.15 15.66 26.20
CA GLN A 165 -11.39 16.85 25.38
C GLN A 165 -10.42 17.96 25.78
N LYS A 166 -9.70 18.52 24.81
CA LYS A 166 -8.81 19.67 25.03
C LYS A 166 -9.54 21.01 24.90
N GLY A 167 -9.08 21.98 25.68
CA GLY A 167 -9.64 23.32 25.74
C GLY A 167 -8.82 24.23 26.63
N ALA A 168 -9.27 25.48 26.75
CA ALA A 168 -8.67 26.46 27.62
C ALA A 168 -9.09 26.18 29.07
N CYS A 169 -8.12 25.92 29.94
CA CYS A 169 -8.34 25.84 31.38
C CYS A 169 -7.91 27.16 32.02
N VAL A 170 -8.88 27.95 32.49
CA VAL A 170 -8.64 29.29 33.04
C VAL A 170 -8.61 29.22 34.56
N PHE A 171 -7.59 29.78 35.18
CA PHE A 171 -7.43 29.78 36.64
C PHE A 171 -6.61 30.99 37.09
N ASP A 172 -6.73 31.35 38.37
CA ASP A 172 -5.94 32.44 38.96
C ASP A 172 -4.63 31.88 39.53
N PHE A 173 -3.50 32.44 39.10
CA PHE A 173 -2.16 32.13 39.61
C PHE A 173 -1.43 33.42 39.94
N GLU A 174 -0.87 33.52 41.15
CA GLU A 174 -0.12 34.72 41.60
C GLU A 174 -0.87 36.05 41.37
N PHE A 175 -2.19 36.05 41.60
CA PHE A 175 -3.10 37.21 41.39
C PHE A 175 -3.32 37.62 39.92
N GLU A 176 -2.87 36.81 38.96
CA GLU A 176 -3.19 36.98 37.54
C GLU A 176 -4.11 35.87 37.04
N ARG A 177 -5.11 36.25 36.24
CA ARG A 177 -5.96 35.29 35.53
C ARG A 177 -5.17 34.72 34.35
N THR A 178 -4.82 33.45 34.42
CA THR A 178 -3.99 32.77 33.42
C THR A 178 -4.70 31.57 32.82
N CYS A 179 -4.06 30.90 31.86
CA CYS A 179 -4.64 29.77 31.18
C CYS A 179 -3.63 28.71 30.76
N LYS A 180 -4.06 27.45 30.82
CA LYS A 180 -3.35 26.31 30.24
C LYS A 180 -4.24 25.58 29.24
N PHE A 181 -3.72 25.32 28.04
CA PHE A 181 -4.42 24.49 27.07
C PHE A 181 -4.21 23.02 27.42
N THR A 182 -5.21 22.39 27.99
CA THR A 182 -5.12 21.01 28.51
C THR A 182 -6.45 20.26 28.36
N THR A 183 -6.49 19.00 28.80
CA THR A 183 -7.70 18.18 28.87
C THR A 183 -8.63 18.64 29.98
N LYS A 184 -9.92 18.39 29.82
CA LYS A 184 -10.92 18.66 30.85
C LYS A 184 -10.57 17.99 32.18
N ALA A 185 -10.13 16.72 32.15
CA ALA A 185 -9.76 15.99 33.37
C ALA A 185 -8.58 16.63 34.11
N GLU A 186 -7.57 17.12 33.38
CA GLU A 186 -6.44 17.84 33.99
C GLU A 186 -6.87 19.20 34.54
N CYS A 187 -7.79 19.89 33.86
CA CYS A 187 -8.31 21.17 34.33
C CYS A 187 -9.09 21.04 35.64
N GLU A 188 -9.98 20.04 35.71
CA GLU A 188 -10.81 19.75 36.88
C GLU A 188 -10.01 19.06 38.00
N GLY A 189 -8.98 18.28 37.64
CA GLY A 189 -8.09 17.58 38.58
C GLY A 189 -7.03 18.46 39.24
N GLY A 190 -6.89 19.71 38.78
CA GLY A 190 -5.95 20.70 39.30
C GLY A 190 -4.75 20.90 38.39
N VAL A 191 -4.55 22.15 37.93
CA VAL A 191 -3.45 22.54 37.05
C VAL A 191 -2.25 23.05 37.87
N GLY A 192 -1.03 22.67 37.47
CA GLY A 192 0.21 23.17 38.08
C GLY A 192 0.63 22.45 39.38
N GLY A 193 -0.01 21.34 39.72
CA GLY A 193 0.38 20.49 40.84
C GLY A 193 1.63 19.67 40.53
N GLY A 194 2.73 19.96 41.23
CA GLY A 194 3.81 18.98 41.38
C GLY A 194 3.38 17.90 42.37
N ASP A 195 4.10 16.78 42.38
CA ASP A 195 3.83 15.64 43.26
C ASP A 195 3.69 16.09 44.74
N ASN A 196 2.45 16.13 45.25
CA ASN A 196 1.97 16.63 46.57
C ASN A 196 1.50 18.09 46.75
N SER A 197 1.23 18.88 45.71
CA SER A 197 0.43 20.11 45.86
C SER A 197 -1.00 19.94 45.34
N THR A 198 -1.99 20.43 46.12
CA THR A 198 -3.35 20.61 45.61
C THR A 198 -3.29 21.58 44.43
N GLY A 199 -3.45 21.05 43.21
CA GLY A 199 -3.45 21.85 42.00
C GLY A 199 -4.54 22.93 42.02
N LEU A 200 -4.37 23.96 41.20
CA LEU A 200 -5.36 25.02 41.09
C LEU A 200 -6.53 24.53 40.25
N LEU A 201 -7.74 24.60 40.81
CA LEU A 201 -8.95 24.26 40.08
C LEU A 201 -9.21 25.35 39.04
N GLY A 202 -9.32 24.94 37.77
CA GLY A 202 -9.62 25.85 36.67
C GLY A 202 -11.03 25.68 36.12
N GLU A 203 -11.52 26.72 35.47
CA GLU A 203 -12.73 26.72 34.65
C GLU A 203 -12.38 26.26 33.23
N PHE A 204 -12.98 25.16 32.78
CA PHE A 204 -12.69 24.55 31.49
C PHE A 204 -13.61 25.09 30.38
N PHE A 205 -13.01 25.62 29.32
CA PHE A 205 -13.70 26.11 28.14
C PHE A 205 -13.41 25.20 26.94
N PRO A 206 -14.35 24.32 26.54
CA PRO A 206 -14.14 23.39 25.45
C PRO A 206 -13.94 24.11 24.12
N SER A 207 -13.02 23.60 23.29
CA SER A 207 -12.73 24.14 21.95
C SER A 207 -12.26 25.61 21.93
N LYS A 208 -11.90 26.19 23.08
CA LYS A 208 -11.28 27.50 23.18
C LYS A 208 -9.77 27.40 23.32
N LEU A 209 -9.07 28.35 22.75
CA LEU A 209 -7.64 28.56 22.97
C LEU A 209 -7.44 29.55 24.12
N CYS A 210 -6.33 29.45 24.82
CA CYS A 210 -6.00 30.36 25.93
C CYS A 210 -5.87 31.82 25.49
N SER A 211 -5.53 32.05 24.23
CA SER A 211 -5.44 33.36 23.58
C SER A 211 -6.80 33.99 23.20
N ALA A 212 -7.93 33.41 23.61
CA ALA A 212 -9.25 33.96 23.34
C ALA A 212 -9.52 35.21 24.19
N ASP A 213 -9.73 36.36 23.54
CA ASP A 213 -9.98 37.67 24.20
C ASP A 213 -11.12 37.60 25.26
N GLU A 214 -12.15 36.78 25.00
CA GLU A 214 -13.33 36.63 25.88
C GLU A 214 -13.06 35.90 27.21
N LEU A 215 -11.91 35.22 27.33
CA LEU A 215 -11.51 34.53 28.57
C LEU A 215 -10.83 35.48 29.57
N ASP A 216 -10.45 36.69 29.13
CA ASP A 216 -9.82 37.73 29.95
C ASP A 216 -8.57 37.23 30.70
N THR A 217 -7.74 36.44 30.00
CA THR A 217 -6.50 35.89 30.55
C THR A 217 -5.29 36.72 30.12
N ASN A 218 -4.16 36.53 30.79
CA ASN A 218 -2.88 37.14 30.38
C ASN A 218 -2.24 36.48 29.13
N CYS A 219 -2.88 35.47 28.53
CA CYS A 219 -2.39 34.77 27.36
C CYS A 219 -2.89 35.43 26.06
N GLY A 220 -1.97 35.75 25.16
CA GLY A 220 -2.26 36.44 23.91
C GLY A 220 -1.55 35.85 22.69
N PRO A 221 -1.99 36.20 21.47
CA PRO A 221 -1.37 35.77 20.22
C PRO A 221 0.12 36.11 20.13
N THR A 222 0.93 35.22 19.55
CA THR A 222 2.34 35.51 19.24
C THR A 222 2.71 35.12 17.81
N ARG A 223 3.95 35.39 17.42
CA ARG A 223 4.54 34.96 16.15
C ARG A 223 5.43 33.74 16.29
N ASN A 224 5.51 33.16 17.49
CA ASN A 224 6.36 32.00 17.76
C ASN A 224 5.64 30.73 17.32
N THR A 225 6.44 29.73 16.94
CA THR A 225 5.94 28.42 16.52
C THR A 225 6.65 27.31 17.28
N ILE A 226 6.03 26.14 17.37
CA ILE A 226 6.58 24.94 18.01
C ILE A 226 6.21 23.68 17.24
N CYS A 227 7.07 22.65 17.33
CA CYS A 227 6.70 21.27 17.02
C CYS A 227 6.09 20.63 18.26
N ALA A 228 4.77 20.41 18.26
CA ALA A 228 4.09 19.81 19.40
C ALA A 228 4.47 18.32 19.51
N PRO A 229 4.79 17.80 20.73
CA PRO A 229 5.14 16.40 20.90
C PRO A 229 4.06 15.44 20.38
N GLY A 230 4.47 14.44 19.58
CA GLY A 230 3.56 13.45 19.00
C GLY A 230 2.64 13.99 17.90
N LYS A 231 2.94 15.17 17.36
CA LYS A 231 2.25 15.77 16.22
C LYS A 231 3.21 15.98 15.08
N ASP A 232 2.68 16.01 13.86
CA ASP A 232 3.46 16.26 12.65
C ASP A 232 3.59 17.75 12.37
N GLU A 233 2.61 18.52 12.82
CA GLU A 233 2.37 19.90 12.39
C GLU A 233 3.20 20.91 13.17
N VAL A 234 3.43 22.06 12.52
CA VAL A 234 3.92 23.27 13.17
C VAL A 234 2.72 23.99 13.77
N TYR A 235 2.79 24.35 15.04
CA TYR A 235 1.74 25.09 15.74
C TYR A 235 2.22 26.49 16.11
N PHE A 236 1.30 27.45 16.12
CA PHE A 236 1.53 28.70 16.84
C PHE A 236 1.63 28.44 18.36
N VAL A 237 2.30 29.35 19.06
CA VAL A 237 2.38 29.35 20.53
C VAL A 237 1.84 30.68 21.05
N ASP A 238 1.04 30.67 22.10
CA ASP A 238 0.60 31.91 22.76
C ASP A 238 1.69 32.48 23.70
N SER A 239 1.44 33.65 24.31
CA SER A 239 2.40 34.30 25.22
C SER A 239 2.64 33.55 26.54
N CYS A 240 1.76 32.60 26.87
CA CYS A 240 1.86 31.73 28.05
C CYS A 240 2.56 30.39 27.74
N GLY A 241 2.94 30.15 26.48
CA GLY A 241 3.60 28.91 26.06
C GLY A 241 2.65 27.79 25.67
N ASN A 242 1.33 28.04 25.58
CA ASN A 242 0.37 27.03 25.15
C ASN A 242 0.42 26.87 23.63
N THR A 243 0.28 25.62 23.19
CA THR A 243 0.05 25.30 21.78
C THR A 243 -1.30 25.86 21.33
N ALA A 244 -1.30 26.65 20.26
CA ALA A 244 -2.50 27.20 19.63
C ALA A 244 -2.86 26.36 18.39
N ASN A 245 -3.47 26.97 17.37
CA ASN A 245 -3.76 26.31 16.11
C ASN A 245 -2.51 26.10 15.24
N ILE A 246 -2.65 25.27 14.21
CA ILE A 246 -1.62 25.02 13.19
C ILE A 246 -1.11 26.36 12.63
N TYR A 247 0.18 26.46 12.34
CA TYR A 247 0.77 27.66 11.79
C TYR A 247 0.19 27.97 10.40
N ASP A 248 -0.46 29.13 10.27
CA ASP A 248 -0.90 29.72 8.99
C ASP A 248 -0.54 31.21 9.00
N ALA A 249 0.40 31.61 8.15
CA ALA A 249 0.90 32.99 8.12
C ALA A 249 -0.20 34.01 7.83
N SER A 250 -1.25 33.63 7.10
CA SER A 250 -2.39 34.52 6.81
C SER A 250 -3.29 34.75 8.02
N LYS A 251 -3.18 33.90 9.05
CA LYS A 251 -4.03 33.89 10.24
C LYS A 251 -3.40 34.50 11.48
N VAL A 252 -2.16 35.00 11.37
CA VAL A 252 -1.42 35.59 12.50
C VAL A 252 -2.18 36.71 13.24
N ASN A 253 -3.03 37.48 12.55
CA ASN A 253 -3.84 38.55 13.12
C ASN A 253 -5.35 38.22 13.14
N ASP A 254 -5.74 36.97 12.87
CA ASP A 254 -7.14 36.54 12.82
C ASP A 254 -7.64 36.20 14.23
N LYS A 255 -8.52 37.05 14.79
CA LYS A 255 -9.05 36.87 16.15
C LYS A 255 -9.79 35.55 16.33
N ALA A 256 -10.55 35.09 15.34
CA ALA A 256 -11.31 33.86 15.45
C ALA A 256 -10.37 32.64 15.49
N TYR A 257 -9.29 32.70 14.69
CA TYR A 257 -8.23 31.69 14.66
C TYR A 257 -7.45 31.57 15.97
N TRP A 258 -7.28 32.68 16.70
CA TRP A 258 -6.65 32.67 18.03
C TRP A 258 -7.63 32.42 19.17
N SER A 259 -8.94 32.38 18.90
CA SER A 259 -9.95 32.16 19.95
C SER A 259 -10.45 30.72 20.00
N ASN A 260 -10.57 30.04 18.86
CA ASN A 260 -11.20 28.74 18.77
C ASN A 260 -10.26 27.69 18.19
N VAL A 261 -10.31 26.48 18.70
CA VAL A 261 -9.63 25.32 18.13
C VAL A 261 -10.26 25.01 16.77
N ILE A 262 -9.44 24.86 15.73
CA ILE A 262 -9.89 24.43 14.41
C ILE A 262 -9.40 23.02 14.08
N ASP A 263 -10.12 22.34 13.20
CA ASP A 263 -9.68 21.03 12.72
C ASP A 263 -8.52 21.14 11.72
N LYS A 264 -7.65 20.12 11.65
CA LYS A 264 -6.55 20.05 10.69
C LYS A 264 -7.04 20.21 9.25
N SER A 265 -8.22 19.69 8.93
CA SER A 265 -8.86 19.79 7.61
C SER A 265 -9.31 21.21 7.25
N GLU A 266 -9.45 22.10 8.24
CA GLU A 266 -9.80 23.51 8.05
C GLU A 266 -8.59 24.44 8.07
N ALA A 267 -7.41 23.92 8.44
CA ALA A 267 -6.16 24.65 8.39
C ALA A 267 -5.65 24.82 6.94
N CYS A 268 -4.55 25.56 6.78
CA CYS A 268 -3.95 25.79 5.46
C CYS A 268 -3.63 24.46 4.75
N ASN A 269 -3.97 24.37 3.46
CA ASN A 269 -3.57 23.28 2.55
C ASN A 269 -3.61 21.85 3.15
N PRO A 270 -4.77 21.38 3.62
CA PRO A 270 -4.89 20.15 4.42
C PRO A 270 -4.59 18.86 3.64
N ASN A 271 -4.68 18.91 2.31
CA ASN A 271 -4.47 17.77 1.42
C ASN A 271 -3.06 17.75 0.80
N SER A 272 -2.13 18.55 1.33
CA SER A 272 -0.77 18.70 0.82
C SER A 272 0.26 18.39 1.92
N PRO A 273 1.46 17.89 1.57
CA PRO A 273 2.56 17.79 2.54
C PRO A 273 3.11 19.15 2.98
N ASN A 274 2.87 20.23 2.23
CA ASN A 274 3.42 21.56 2.55
C ASN A 274 4.95 21.60 2.82
N PRO A 275 5.79 20.84 2.07
CA PRO A 275 7.20 20.70 2.37
C PRO A 275 7.90 22.05 2.20
N ASN A 276 8.65 22.44 3.22
CA ASN A 276 9.36 23.71 3.33
C ASN A 276 8.49 24.94 3.03
N SER A 277 7.19 24.90 3.34
CA SER A 277 6.29 26.03 3.15
C SER A 277 6.58 27.15 4.14
N ALA A 278 6.84 28.36 3.63
CA ALA A 278 7.06 29.52 4.50
C ALA A 278 5.77 29.97 5.23
N ALA A 279 4.59 29.60 4.72
CA ALA A 279 3.31 30.14 5.15
C ALA A 279 2.37 29.13 5.80
N CYS A 280 2.67 27.83 5.72
CA CYS A 280 1.77 26.78 6.19
C CYS A 280 2.51 25.70 6.99
N GLY A 281 2.00 25.44 8.19
CA GLY A 281 2.50 24.47 9.15
C GLY A 281 1.72 23.17 9.17
N ASN A 282 0.79 22.96 8.24
CA ASN A 282 -0.04 21.77 8.16
C ASN A 282 0.73 20.59 7.55
N CYS A 283 1.64 20.01 8.33
CA CYS A 283 2.50 18.94 7.84
C CYS A 283 1.75 17.61 7.76
N ASN A 284 2.28 16.71 6.95
CA ASN A 284 1.77 15.36 6.79
C ASN A 284 2.94 14.38 6.61
N TYR A 285 3.19 13.57 7.63
CA TYR A 285 4.32 12.64 7.64
C TYR A 285 4.22 11.61 6.51
N LEU A 286 3.03 11.03 6.31
CA LEU A 286 2.79 10.03 5.26
C LEU A 286 3.01 10.58 3.85
N LEU A 287 2.80 11.89 3.65
CA LEU A 287 3.04 12.56 2.38
C LEU A 287 4.45 13.18 2.29
N GLY A 288 5.32 12.92 3.26
CA GLY A 288 6.74 13.30 3.22
C GLY A 288 7.07 14.64 3.85
N SER A 289 6.43 15.01 4.96
CA SER A 289 6.73 16.26 5.67
C SER A 289 6.53 16.16 7.18
N TYR A 290 7.38 16.79 7.98
CA TYR A 290 7.25 16.78 9.44
C TYR A 290 7.81 18.06 10.05
N CYS A 291 7.25 18.50 11.16
CA CYS A 291 7.71 19.69 11.86
C CYS A 291 9.17 19.54 12.29
N ARG A 292 10.02 20.48 11.83
CA ARG A 292 11.39 20.66 12.31
C ARG A 292 11.70 22.14 12.41
N GLU A 293 12.75 22.46 13.17
CA GLU A 293 13.33 23.79 13.13
C GLU A 293 13.90 24.09 11.74
N ALA A 294 13.63 25.28 11.22
CA ALA A 294 14.12 25.72 9.93
C ALA A 294 15.64 25.89 9.97
N SER A 295 16.33 25.25 9.02
CA SER A 295 17.77 25.35 8.84
C SER A 295 18.12 26.21 7.62
N SER A 296 19.41 26.49 7.42
CA SER A 296 19.91 27.16 6.22
C SER A 296 19.62 26.40 4.91
N GLU A 297 19.32 25.11 4.99
CA GLU A 297 19.00 24.26 3.84
C GLU A 297 17.50 24.26 3.50
N THR A 298 16.67 24.81 4.40
CA THR A 298 15.22 24.92 4.24
C THR A 298 14.78 26.37 3.97
N SER A 299 13.57 26.54 3.46
CA SER A 299 12.93 27.86 3.38
C SER A 299 12.81 28.48 4.77
N ARG A 300 12.88 29.82 4.85
CA ARG A 300 12.60 30.53 6.09
C ARG A 300 11.09 30.71 6.27
N PRO A 301 10.50 30.33 7.41
CA PRO A 301 9.10 30.62 7.68
C PRO A 301 8.86 32.12 7.81
N THR A 302 7.66 32.58 7.45
CA THR A 302 7.26 33.99 7.59
C THR A 302 7.28 34.43 9.06
N TYR A 303 6.86 33.54 9.97
CA TYR A 303 6.89 33.74 11.41
C TYR A 303 7.41 32.50 12.13
N GLY A 304 8.02 32.71 13.29
CA GLY A 304 8.58 31.65 14.11
C GLY A 304 9.85 31.03 13.52
N THR A 305 10.20 29.84 13.99
CA THR A 305 11.44 29.14 13.60
C THR A 305 11.18 27.73 13.09
N ASN A 306 9.96 27.21 13.14
CA ASN A 306 9.61 25.86 12.72
C ASN A 306 8.91 25.82 11.37
N ILE A 307 9.11 24.73 10.63
CA ILE A 307 8.58 24.49 9.29
C ILE A 307 8.24 23.02 9.08
N CYS A 308 7.34 22.71 8.16
CA CYS A 308 7.15 21.35 7.66
C CYS A 308 8.35 20.95 6.80
N ALA A 309 9.39 20.37 7.40
CA ALA A 309 10.57 19.96 6.66
C ALA A 309 10.24 18.83 5.68
N ASP A 310 10.80 18.92 4.48
CA ASP A 310 10.71 17.90 3.44
C ASP A 310 11.45 16.62 3.85
N LEU A 311 10.76 15.48 3.83
CA LEU A 311 11.31 14.17 4.20
C LEU A 311 11.69 13.31 2.99
N ASN A 312 11.55 13.85 1.78
CA ASN A 312 11.93 13.15 0.55
C ASN A 312 13.45 13.18 0.37
N CYS A 313 14.01 12.09 -0.16
CA CYS A 313 15.44 11.92 -0.36
C CYS A 313 15.82 12.41 -1.74
N LYS A 314 16.43 13.60 -1.83
CA LYS A 314 16.82 14.24 -3.10
C LYS A 314 18.24 13.93 -3.55
N LYS A 315 19.07 13.44 -2.65
CA LYS A 315 20.50 13.18 -2.86
C LYS A 315 20.83 11.75 -2.47
N THR A 316 20.36 10.80 -3.27
CA THR A 316 20.64 9.38 -3.02
C THR A 316 21.89 8.91 -3.75
N SER A 317 22.41 7.75 -3.34
CA SER A 317 23.62 7.12 -3.87
C SER A 317 23.55 6.82 -5.37
N ASN A 318 22.35 6.54 -5.90
CA ASN A 318 22.12 6.29 -7.32
C ASN A 318 21.77 7.56 -8.12
N GLY A 319 21.78 8.73 -7.47
CA GLY A 319 21.48 10.03 -8.09
C GLY A 319 20.00 10.30 -8.36
N GLN A 320 19.09 9.40 -7.97
CA GLN A 320 17.64 9.60 -8.13
C GLN A 320 17.02 10.26 -6.89
N SER A 321 15.81 10.79 -7.05
CA SER A 321 15.03 11.31 -5.93
C SER A 321 13.91 10.35 -5.59
N TYR A 322 13.75 10.11 -4.29
CA TYR A 322 12.75 9.21 -3.75
C TYR A 322 11.88 9.92 -2.73
N LYS A 323 10.59 9.58 -2.74
CA LYS A 323 9.64 10.05 -1.74
C LYS A 323 9.90 9.36 -0.41
N HIS A 324 9.50 10.03 0.67
CA HIS A 324 9.51 9.44 1.99
C HIS A 324 8.75 8.10 2.01
N GLY A 325 9.40 7.06 2.51
CA GLY A 325 8.88 5.69 2.58
C GLY A 325 9.13 4.84 1.33
N GLU A 326 9.60 5.41 0.21
CA GLU A 326 9.96 4.61 -0.96
C GLU A 326 11.19 3.75 -0.69
N SER A 327 11.23 2.61 -1.37
CA SER A 327 12.37 1.70 -1.33
C SER A 327 12.67 1.12 -2.71
N TRP A 328 13.95 0.83 -2.96
CA TRP A 328 14.45 0.36 -4.25
C TRP A 328 15.58 -0.63 -4.07
N CYS A 329 15.84 -1.41 -5.11
CA CYS A 329 16.91 -2.39 -5.10
C CYS A 329 18.21 -1.79 -5.61
N VAL A 330 19.29 -2.10 -4.89
CA VAL A 330 20.66 -1.79 -5.31
C VAL A 330 21.47 -3.07 -5.25
N TYR A 331 22.32 -3.23 -6.25
CA TYR A 331 23.16 -4.40 -6.40
C TYR A 331 24.61 -3.96 -6.58
N ASP A 332 25.44 -4.33 -5.61
CA ASP A 332 26.87 -4.02 -5.60
C ASP A 332 27.62 -5.23 -6.17
N ASP A 333 27.70 -5.28 -7.50
CA ASP A 333 28.31 -6.36 -8.26
C ASP A 333 28.82 -5.89 -9.62
N GLU A 334 30.07 -6.20 -9.92
CA GLU A 334 30.66 -6.09 -11.26
C GLU A 334 30.25 -7.26 -12.19
N GLY A 335 29.55 -8.27 -11.66
CA GLY A 335 28.90 -9.34 -12.41
C GLY A 335 27.59 -8.91 -13.10
N SER A 336 26.72 -9.88 -13.38
CA SER A 336 25.39 -9.61 -13.97
C SER A 336 24.29 -10.28 -13.16
N ILE A 337 23.26 -9.50 -12.82
CA ILE A 337 22.02 -10.00 -12.23
C ILE A 337 21.23 -10.79 -13.27
N ASP A 338 20.44 -11.74 -12.81
CA ASP A 338 19.43 -12.45 -13.60
C ASP A 338 19.94 -13.31 -14.76
N GLU A 339 21.26 -13.40 -14.93
CA GLU A 339 21.92 -14.14 -16.02
C GLU A 339 22.69 -15.38 -15.53
N GLY A 340 22.61 -15.72 -14.25
CA GLY A 340 23.45 -16.77 -13.65
C GLY A 340 24.94 -16.40 -13.63
N LYS A 341 25.27 -15.11 -13.53
CA LYS A 341 26.66 -14.59 -13.60
C LYS A 341 26.99 -13.63 -12.45
N ASN A 342 26.39 -13.84 -11.28
CA ASN A 342 26.69 -13.03 -10.11
C ASN A 342 28.15 -13.24 -9.68
N ALA A 343 28.85 -12.17 -9.31
CA ALA A 343 30.24 -12.31 -8.88
C ALA A 343 30.36 -12.84 -7.45
N VAL A 344 31.53 -13.37 -7.13
CA VAL A 344 31.83 -13.93 -5.81
C VAL A 344 31.84 -12.82 -4.75
N GLY A 345 31.05 -13.01 -3.70
CA GLY A 345 30.94 -12.07 -2.57
C GLY A 345 30.00 -10.89 -2.80
N SER A 346 29.30 -10.81 -3.94
CA SER A 346 28.28 -9.78 -4.18
C SER A 346 27.05 -9.99 -3.30
N ARG A 347 26.27 -8.92 -3.11
CA ARG A 347 25.07 -8.92 -2.26
C ARG A 347 23.98 -8.00 -2.81
N PHE A 348 22.73 -8.37 -2.50
CA PHE A 348 21.57 -7.53 -2.75
C PHE A 348 21.30 -6.60 -1.57
N TYR A 349 21.01 -5.35 -1.87
CA TYR A 349 20.67 -4.32 -0.90
C TYR A 349 19.30 -3.73 -1.21
N LYS A 350 18.53 -3.47 -0.17
CA LYS A 350 17.30 -2.70 -0.17
C LYS A 350 17.62 -1.33 0.40
N HIS A 351 17.47 -0.31 -0.41
CA HIS A 351 17.60 1.07 0.03
C HIS A 351 16.22 1.62 0.36
N VAL A 352 16.13 2.48 1.37
CA VAL A 352 14.88 3.06 1.84
C VAL A 352 15.06 4.55 2.09
N CYS A 353 14.15 5.37 1.60
CA CYS A 353 14.11 6.78 1.95
C CYS A 353 13.30 6.97 3.24
N ILE A 354 13.93 7.44 4.32
CA ILE A 354 13.25 7.75 5.57
C ILE A 354 13.77 9.07 6.13
N ASN A 355 12.85 9.97 6.50
CA ASN A 355 13.18 11.23 7.16
C ASN A 355 14.17 12.15 6.43
N GLY A 356 14.22 12.07 5.10
CA GLY A 356 15.16 12.81 4.24
C GLY A 356 16.51 12.11 4.06
N GLU A 357 16.68 10.92 4.64
CA GLU A 357 17.92 10.15 4.63
C GLU A 357 17.71 8.80 3.91
N GLU A 358 18.72 8.42 3.13
CA GLU A 358 18.80 7.09 2.53
C GLU A 358 19.39 6.11 3.55
N VAL A 359 18.63 5.07 3.87
CA VAL A 359 19.04 3.98 4.74
C VAL A 359 19.27 2.74 3.89
N VAL A 360 20.41 2.10 4.07
CA VAL A 360 20.83 0.90 3.34
C VAL A 360 20.66 -0.33 4.22
N GLU A 361 19.92 -1.32 3.73
CA GLU A 361 19.70 -2.61 4.38
C GLU A 361 20.16 -3.74 3.45
N ALA A 362 21.03 -4.61 3.92
CA ALA A 362 21.51 -5.74 3.13
C ALA A 362 20.59 -6.94 3.34
N CYS A 363 20.10 -7.58 2.26
CA CYS A 363 19.08 -8.65 2.35
C CYS A 363 19.58 -9.86 3.15
N ALA A 364 20.43 -10.70 2.55
CA ALA A 364 21.07 -11.80 3.26
C ALA A 364 22.50 -12.02 2.75
N ASP A 365 23.35 -12.61 3.59
CA ASP A 365 24.67 -13.05 3.18
C ASP A 365 24.54 -14.15 2.11
N TYR A 366 25.58 -14.31 1.29
CA TYR A 366 25.66 -15.39 0.30
C TYR A 366 24.45 -15.48 -0.63
N ARG A 367 23.82 -14.35 -0.95
CA ARG A 367 22.67 -14.24 -1.86
C ARG A 367 21.55 -15.24 -1.55
N GLN A 368 21.35 -15.56 -0.27
CA GLN A 368 20.22 -16.39 0.18
C GLN A 368 18.88 -15.66 0.02
N GLU A 369 18.94 -14.33 -0.02
CA GLU A 369 17.84 -13.47 -0.39
C GLU A 369 18.29 -12.54 -1.51
N GLU A 370 17.34 -12.20 -2.38
CA GLU A 370 17.46 -11.20 -3.42
C GLU A 370 16.52 -10.03 -3.13
N CYS A 371 16.89 -8.86 -3.64
CA CYS A 371 16.02 -7.70 -3.58
C CYS A 371 15.11 -7.71 -4.81
N VAL A 372 13.81 -7.60 -4.57
CA VAL A 372 12.82 -7.31 -5.62
C VAL A 372 12.20 -5.97 -5.39
N GLU A 373 11.95 -5.26 -6.49
CA GLU A 373 11.28 -3.98 -6.49
C GLU A 373 10.04 -4.02 -7.39
N ASP A 374 9.05 -3.22 -7.01
CA ASP A 374 7.85 -2.98 -7.78
C ASP A 374 7.41 -1.52 -7.58
N LYS A 375 6.47 -1.07 -8.40
CA LYS A 375 5.88 0.26 -8.31
C LYS A 375 4.37 0.16 -8.23
N ILE A 376 3.79 0.94 -7.31
CA ILE A 376 2.34 1.08 -7.21
C ILE A 376 1.91 2.47 -7.66
N GLU A 377 0.79 2.55 -8.38
CA GLU A 377 0.17 3.82 -8.73
C GLU A 377 -0.56 4.39 -7.51
N THR A 378 -0.24 5.62 -7.12
CA THR A 378 -0.93 6.32 -6.03
C THR A 378 -1.55 7.62 -6.53
N THR A 379 -2.38 8.25 -5.69
CA THR A 379 -2.92 9.60 -5.97
C THR A 379 -1.82 10.67 -6.11
N GLN A 380 -0.58 10.36 -5.70
CA GLN A 380 0.59 11.22 -5.82
C GLN A 380 1.58 10.74 -6.91
N GLY A 381 1.15 9.83 -7.79
CA GLY A 381 1.97 9.21 -8.83
C GLY A 381 2.55 7.86 -8.41
N GLU A 382 3.53 7.36 -9.16
CA GLU A 382 4.23 6.12 -8.82
C GLU A 382 4.86 6.20 -7.41
N PHE A 383 4.82 5.07 -6.71
CA PHE A 383 5.47 4.86 -5.42
C PHE A 383 6.27 3.55 -5.48
N ALA A 384 7.60 3.66 -5.37
CA ALA A 384 8.50 2.51 -5.44
C ALA A 384 8.57 1.74 -4.11
N GLN A 385 8.52 0.42 -4.18
CA GLN A 385 8.62 -0.49 -3.04
C GLN A 385 9.59 -1.61 -3.35
N ALA A 386 10.46 -1.93 -2.38
CA ALA A 386 11.37 -3.04 -2.49
C ALA A 386 11.31 -3.93 -1.25
N ALA A 387 11.56 -5.22 -1.46
CA ALA A 387 11.58 -6.22 -0.41
C ALA A 387 12.68 -7.23 -0.67
N CYS A 388 13.28 -7.72 0.42
CA CYS A 388 14.15 -8.87 0.37
C CYS A 388 13.29 -10.14 0.41
N ARG A 389 13.52 -11.04 -0.55
CA ARG A 389 12.83 -12.32 -0.62
C ARG A 389 13.83 -13.45 -0.81
N VAL A 390 13.47 -14.65 -0.36
CA VAL A 390 14.29 -15.85 -0.53
C VAL A 390 14.61 -16.07 -2.01
N ASN A 391 15.89 -16.33 -2.29
CA ASN A 391 16.36 -16.80 -3.58
C ASN A 391 16.06 -18.30 -3.72
N ARG A 392 15.06 -18.66 -4.54
CA ARG A 392 14.53 -20.02 -4.68
C ARG A 392 15.22 -20.77 -5.82
N TRP A 393 16.51 -21.04 -5.65
CA TRP A 393 17.35 -21.67 -6.67
C TRP A 393 17.56 -23.19 -6.49
N GLN A 394 17.24 -23.71 -5.30
CA GLN A 394 17.72 -25.01 -4.81
C GLN A 394 17.31 -26.20 -5.69
N ASP A 395 16.21 -26.08 -6.43
CA ASP A 395 15.69 -27.14 -7.29
C ASP A 395 15.83 -26.84 -8.79
N CYS A 396 16.55 -25.78 -9.19
CA CYS A 396 16.78 -25.43 -10.59
C CYS A 396 17.39 -26.60 -11.36
N THR A 397 18.49 -27.17 -10.86
CA THR A 397 19.24 -28.23 -11.56
C THR A 397 18.48 -29.55 -11.68
N ALA A 398 17.37 -29.71 -10.94
CA ALA A 398 16.49 -30.87 -11.06
C ALA A 398 15.54 -30.76 -12.27
N GLN A 399 15.31 -29.55 -12.81
CA GLN A 399 14.38 -29.33 -13.91
C GLN A 399 15.01 -29.67 -15.25
N ARG A 400 14.25 -30.31 -16.13
CA ARG A 400 14.74 -30.88 -17.40
C ARG A 400 14.10 -30.28 -18.65
N ASP A 401 13.11 -29.42 -18.47
CA ASP A 401 12.47 -28.68 -19.53
C ASP A 401 12.38 -27.20 -19.14
N GLN A 402 12.30 -26.37 -20.17
CA GLN A 402 12.33 -24.93 -20.04
C GLN A 402 11.10 -24.38 -19.29
N LEU A 403 9.93 -24.98 -19.49
CA LEU A 403 8.68 -24.48 -18.92
C LEU A 403 8.65 -24.65 -17.40
N ASP A 404 9.10 -25.80 -16.89
CA ASP A 404 9.22 -26.03 -15.45
C ASP A 404 10.36 -25.22 -14.83
N CYS A 405 11.46 -25.01 -15.59
CA CYS A 405 12.58 -24.18 -15.17
C CYS A 405 12.18 -22.71 -14.94
N GLU A 406 11.47 -22.12 -15.90
CA GLU A 406 11.13 -20.69 -15.91
C GLU A 406 9.83 -20.38 -15.14
N ASN A 407 9.32 -21.33 -14.34
CA ASN A 407 8.11 -21.15 -13.54
C ASN A 407 8.40 -20.29 -12.28
N ILE A 408 8.20 -18.98 -12.41
CA ILE A 408 8.44 -17.99 -11.36
C ILE A 408 7.55 -18.14 -10.11
N ASP A 409 6.42 -18.86 -10.20
CA ASP A 409 5.59 -19.15 -9.03
C ASP A 409 6.29 -20.11 -8.08
N ARG A 410 7.23 -20.92 -8.59
CA ARG A 410 7.92 -21.96 -7.82
C ARG A 410 9.37 -21.64 -7.51
N ARG A 411 10.09 -21.01 -8.44
CA ARG A 411 11.56 -20.94 -8.39
C ARG A 411 12.11 -19.71 -9.10
N ASP A 412 13.39 -19.44 -8.87
CA ASP A 412 14.14 -18.31 -9.44
C ASP A 412 15.27 -18.86 -10.33
N CYS A 413 14.89 -19.43 -11.47
CA CYS A 413 15.80 -20.11 -12.39
C CYS A 413 15.78 -19.50 -13.80
N LEU A 414 16.84 -19.80 -14.55
CA LEU A 414 17.04 -19.43 -15.94
C LEU A 414 17.32 -20.70 -16.75
N TRP A 415 16.71 -20.82 -17.93
CA TRP A 415 17.04 -21.89 -18.87
C TRP A 415 18.22 -21.49 -19.75
N LEU A 416 19.30 -22.27 -19.71
CA LEU A 416 20.43 -22.12 -20.62
C LEU A 416 20.26 -23.08 -21.81
N PRO A 417 19.93 -22.59 -23.02
CA PRO A 417 19.81 -23.45 -24.19
C PRO A 417 21.20 -23.89 -24.68
N GLY A 418 21.33 -25.14 -25.11
CA GLY A 418 22.58 -25.64 -25.66
C GLY A 418 22.83 -27.12 -25.36
N LYS A 419 23.86 -27.68 -25.98
CA LYS A 419 24.26 -29.07 -25.74
C LYS A 419 25.20 -29.14 -24.53
N PHE A 420 24.68 -29.62 -23.41
CA PHE A 420 25.44 -29.78 -22.17
C PHE A 420 25.63 -31.26 -21.82
N ASN A 421 26.83 -31.62 -21.37
CA ASN A 421 27.14 -32.92 -20.79
C ASN A 421 27.29 -32.72 -19.29
N VAL A 422 26.41 -33.30 -18.48
CA VAL A 422 26.40 -33.15 -17.02
C VAL A 422 26.51 -34.52 -16.38
N ALA A 423 27.44 -34.71 -15.44
CA ALA A 423 27.82 -36.03 -14.92
C ALA A 423 26.66 -36.83 -14.30
N PHE A 424 25.61 -36.15 -13.82
CA PHE A 424 24.43 -36.78 -13.24
C PHE A 424 23.40 -37.26 -14.28
N ILE A 425 23.58 -36.91 -15.55
CA ILE A 425 22.72 -37.30 -16.67
C ILE A 425 23.56 -38.11 -17.65
N ASN A 426 23.22 -39.38 -17.86
CA ASN A 426 23.87 -40.25 -18.86
C ASN A 426 23.45 -39.81 -20.28
N GLY A 427 23.95 -38.67 -20.76
CA GLY A 427 23.70 -38.16 -22.11
C GLY A 427 23.84 -36.65 -22.23
N THR A 428 23.72 -36.16 -23.46
CA THR A 428 23.72 -34.72 -23.78
C THR A 428 22.29 -34.17 -23.72
N GLN A 429 22.07 -33.10 -22.95
CA GLN A 429 20.79 -32.37 -22.94
C GLN A 429 20.82 -31.17 -23.87
N SER A 430 19.66 -30.76 -24.39
CA SER A 430 19.49 -29.59 -25.27
C SER A 430 19.34 -28.25 -24.52
N GLY A 431 19.43 -28.29 -23.20
CA GLY A 431 19.54 -27.14 -22.31
C GLY A 431 19.65 -27.62 -20.87
N VAL A 432 19.94 -26.70 -19.96
CA VAL A 432 20.03 -26.97 -18.52
C VAL A 432 19.40 -25.82 -17.75
N CYS A 433 18.74 -26.15 -16.65
CA CYS A 433 18.15 -25.17 -15.76
C CYS A 433 19.13 -24.80 -14.65
N VAL A 434 19.39 -23.50 -14.49
CA VAL A 434 20.36 -22.96 -13.52
C VAL A 434 19.72 -21.85 -12.69
N PRO A 435 20.27 -21.52 -11.51
CA PRO A 435 19.90 -20.31 -10.78
C PRO A 435 19.91 -19.05 -11.65
N LYS A 436 18.84 -18.24 -11.57
CA LYS A 436 18.77 -16.92 -12.21
C LYS A 436 19.74 -15.95 -11.55
N ASN A 437 19.68 -15.90 -10.22
CA ASN A 437 20.69 -15.29 -9.36
C ASN A 437 21.39 -16.40 -8.58
N THR A 438 22.69 -16.58 -8.83
CA THR A 438 23.45 -17.71 -8.29
C THR A 438 23.60 -17.60 -6.77
N PRO A 439 23.52 -18.70 -6.02
CA PRO A 439 23.80 -18.65 -4.59
C PRO A 439 25.26 -18.30 -4.33
N GLY A 440 25.51 -17.54 -3.27
CA GLY A 440 26.84 -17.46 -2.69
C GLY A 440 27.18 -18.76 -1.98
N LEU A 441 28.42 -19.23 -2.10
CA LEU A 441 28.86 -20.49 -1.51
C LEU A 441 30.10 -20.29 -0.64
N LYS A 442 30.10 -20.92 0.54
CA LYS A 442 31.29 -21.03 1.40
C LYS A 442 32.25 -22.11 0.87
N PHE A 443 32.79 -21.91 -0.33
CA PHE A 443 33.62 -22.91 -1.02
C PHE A 443 34.91 -23.28 -0.28
N TRP A 444 35.33 -22.46 0.70
CA TRP A 444 36.49 -22.71 1.55
C TRP A 444 36.21 -23.60 2.78
N GLU A 445 34.94 -23.83 3.13
CA GLU A 445 34.54 -24.47 4.41
C GLU A 445 33.46 -25.54 4.28
N SER A 446 32.72 -25.61 3.16
CA SER A 446 31.54 -26.47 3.03
C SER A 446 31.72 -27.61 2.03
N GLU A 447 31.47 -28.84 2.48
CA GLU A 447 31.29 -30.01 1.60
C GLU A 447 30.04 -29.87 0.73
N GLU A 448 29.03 -29.11 1.16
CA GLU A 448 27.82 -28.83 0.38
C GLU A 448 28.15 -27.97 -0.84
N ALA A 449 29.03 -26.97 -0.67
CA ALA A 449 29.52 -26.14 -1.79
C ALA A 449 30.23 -27.00 -2.84
N LYS A 450 31.05 -27.97 -2.41
CA LYS A 450 31.68 -28.93 -3.33
C LYS A 450 30.65 -29.80 -4.02
N GLY A 451 29.62 -30.25 -3.30
CA GLY A 451 28.50 -31.01 -3.86
C GLY A 451 27.74 -30.24 -4.94
N ILE A 452 27.48 -28.94 -4.72
CA ILE A 452 26.85 -28.05 -5.69
C ILE A 452 27.74 -27.86 -6.91
N CYS A 453 29.01 -27.47 -6.73
CA CYS A 453 29.92 -27.27 -7.86
C CYS A 453 30.16 -28.57 -8.66
N ALA A 454 30.14 -29.73 -8.00
CA ALA A 454 30.29 -31.02 -8.65
C ALA A 454 29.16 -31.33 -9.64
N GLN A 455 27.99 -30.69 -9.52
CA GLN A 455 26.88 -30.78 -10.49
C GLN A 455 27.27 -30.28 -11.88
N GLY A 456 28.22 -29.34 -11.97
CA GLY A 456 28.78 -28.85 -13.22
C GLY A 456 29.87 -29.75 -13.82
N ASN A 457 30.28 -30.83 -13.13
CA ASN A 457 31.28 -31.74 -13.69
C ASN A 457 30.73 -32.43 -14.95
N ALA A 458 31.58 -32.57 -15.95
CA ALA A 458 31.22 -33.16 -17.24
C ALA A 458 32.21 -34.26 -17.61
N ILE A 459 31.68 -35.37 -18.14
CA ILE A 459 32.47 -36.39 -18.83
C ILE A 459 32.05 -36.37 -20.29
N CYS A 460 33.03 -36.26 -21.19
CA CYS A 460 32.79 -36.44 -22.61
C CYS A 460 33.69 -37.50 -23.21
N ILE A 461 33.07 -38.52 -23.79
CA ILE A 461 33.75 -39.63 -24.43
C ILE A 461 33.84 -39.38 -25.93
N VAL A 462 35.07 -39.19 -26.42
CA VAL A 462 35.35 -39.03 -27.85
C VAL A 462 35.82 -40.36 -28.43
N THR A 463 35.10 -40.89 -29.41
CA THR A 463 35.49 -42.12 -30.11
C THR A 463 36.15 -41.77 -31.42
N PHE A 464 37.35 -42.31 -31.65
CA PHE A 464 38.06 -42.18 -32.92
C PHE A 464 38.05 -43.50 -33.68
N GLU A 465 37.83 -43.44 -34.98
CA GLU A 465 38.01 -44.55 -35.90
C GLU A 465 39.35 -44.41 -36.62
N LYS A 466 40.13 -45.49 -36.65
CA LYS A 466 41.45 -45.50 -37.26
C LYS A 466 41.31 -45.65 -38.77
N GLY A 467 41.74 -44.63 -39.53
CA GLY A 467 41.75 -44.65 -40.99
C GLY A 467 42.82 -45.58 -41.56
N LEU A 468 42.65 -45.94 -42.84
CA LEU A 468 43.51 -46.88 -43.58
C LEU A 468 44.99 -46.45 -43.63
N PHE A 469 45.26 -45.14 -43.53
CA PHE A 469 46.60 -44.54 -43.60
C PHE A 469 47.10 -43.99 -42.25
N GLY A 470 46.42 -44.29 -41.14
CA GLY A 470 46.84 -43.88 -39.79
C GLY A 470 46.14 -42.64 -39.22
N ASP A 471 45.45 -41.85 -40.05
CA ASP A 471 44.66 -40.71 -39.59
C ASP A 471 43.45 -41.17 -38.77
N ALA A 472 43.30 -40.61 -37.57
CA ALA A 472 42.17 -40.90 -36.69
C ALA A 472 41.02 -39.94 -36.99
N LYS A 473 39.90 -40.46 -37.48
CA LYS A 473 38.68 -39.66 -37.71
C LYS A 473 37.79 -39.72 -36.49
N CYS A 474 37.34 -38.57 -36.00
CA CYS A 474 36.36 -38.54 -34.92
C CYS A 474 35.03 -39.13 -35.40
N LYS A 475 34.52 -40.12 -34.66
CA LYS A 475 33.29 -40.87 -34.96
C LYS A 475 32.13 -40.40 -34.09
N SER A 476 32.37 -40.11 -32.81
CA SER A 476 31.36 -39.63 -31.86
C SER A 476 32.00 -38.75 -30.78
N GLY A 477 31.21 -37.85 -30.16
CA GLY A 477 31.68 -36.94 -29.12
C GLY A 477 32.56 -35.79 -29.64
N CYS A 478 32.54 -35.53 -30.94
CA CYS A 478 33.44 -34.57 -31.58
C CYS A 478 33.21 -33.13 -31.12
N GLU A 479 32.02 -32.81 -30.61
CA GLU A 479 31.68 -31.53 -30.00
C GLU A 479 32.59 -31.17 -28.81
N CYS A 480 33.17 -32.16 -28.14
CA CYS A 480 34.07 -31.96 -27.00
C CYS A 480 35.49 -31.58 -27.40
N LEU A 481 35.80 -31.70 -28.69
CA LEU A 481 37.05 -31.20 -29.27
C LEU A 481 36.93 -29.73 -29.69
N ALA A 482 35.73 -29.15 -29.68
CA ALA A 482 35.55 -27.73 -29.98
C ALA A 482 36.10 -26.86 -28.86
N GLU A 483 36.77 -25.76 -29.20
CA GLU A 483 37.31 -24.79 -28.22
C GLU A 483 36.22 -24.22 -27.31
N THR A 484 34.99 -24.11 -27.82
CA THR A 484 33.85 -23.57 -27.07
C THR A 484 33.24 -24.54 -26.06
N TRP A 485 33.57 -25.84 -26.11
CA TRP A 485 32.99 -26.82 -25.17
C TRP A 485 33.43 -26.52 -23.74
N GLU A 486 34.72 -26.24 -23.54
CA GLU A 486 35.31 -25.94 -22.24
C GLU A 486 34.74 -24.65 -21.65
N GLN A 487 34.58 -23.61 -22.48
CA GLN A 487 33.93 -22.36 -22.08
C GLN A 487 32.49 -22.59 -21.63
N LYS A 488 31.69 -23.37 -22.37
CA LYS A 488 30.30 -23.67 -21.99
C LYS A 488 30.18 -24.46 -20.68
N GLN A 489 31.11 -25.40 -20.43
CA GLN A 489 31.13 -26.12 -19.16
C GLN A 489 31.57 -25.22 -18.01
N ALA A 490 32.50 -24.30 -18.25
CA ALA A 490 32.88 -23.30 -17.26
C ALA A 490 31.74 -22.32 -16.94
N GLU A 491 31.02 -21.83 -17.95
CA GLU A 491 29.82 -21.01 -17.79
C GLU A 491 28.75 -21.73 -16.98
N LEU A 492 28.51 -23.01 -17.27
CA LEU A 492 27.59 -23.82 -16.47
C LEU A 492 28.05 -23.94 -15.01
N CYS A 493 29.34 -24.18 -14.77
CA CYS A 493 29.86 -24.21 -13.40
C CYS A 493 29.57 -22.89 -12.67
N THR A 494 29.92 -21.75 -13.28
CA THR A 494 29.69 -20.41 -12.70
C THR A 494 28.20 -20.13 -12.47
N ALA A 495 27.31 -20.64 -13.32
CA ALA A 495 25.87 -20.47 -13.16
C ALA A 495 25.27 -21.25 -11.97
N LEU A 496 26.00 -22.22 -11.38
CA LEU A 496 25.52 -22.97 -10.22
C LEU A 496 25.74 -22.24 -8.88
N GLY A 497 26.58 -21.21 -8.84
CA GLY A 497 27.00 -20.55 -7.60
C GLY A 497 28.39 -19.94 -7.70
N ASP A 498 29.07 -19.79 -6.58
CA ASP A 498 30.49 -19.40 -6.53
C ASP A 498 31.44 -20.55 -6.95
N CYS A 499 31.20 -21.11 -8.14
CA CYS A 499 31.91 -22.25 -8.71
C CYS A 499 32.65 -21.84 -10.00
N GLY A 500 33.66 -22.62 -10.39
CA GLY A 500 34.34 -22.39 -11.68
C GLY A 500 35.19 -21.11 -11.73
N PRO A 501 35.54 -20.64 -12.94
CA PRO A 501 36.21 -19.37 -13.14
C PRO A 501 35.19 -18.23 -12.96
N ASN A 502 35.46 -17.34 -12.00
CA ASN A 502 34.60 -16.19 -11.71
C ASN A 502 35.44 -14.98 -11.27
N ILE A 503 34.81 -13.81 -11.26
CA ILE A 503 35.30 -12.57 -10.67
C ILE A 503 34.75 -12.41 -9.24
N ASN A 504 35.36 -11.54 -8.44
CA ASN A 504 34.73 -11.05 -7.22
C ASN A 504 33.85 -9.83 -7.51
N TRP A 505 33.10 -9.37 -6.50
CA TRP A 505 32.17 -8.23 -6.61
C TRP A 505 32.83 -6.90 -7.04
N VAL A 506 34.16 -6.76 -7.00
CA VAL A 506 34.92 -5.62 -7.54
C VAL A 506 35.60 -5.92 -8.90
N GLY A 507 35.16 -6.97 -9.59
CA GLY A 507 35.59 -7.28 -10.96
C GLY A 507 36.95 -7.99 -11.08
N GLN A 508 37.57 -8.41 -9.98
CA GLN A 508 38.88 -9.06 -10.00
C GLN A 508 38.75 -10.57 -10.21
N PRO A 509 39.45 -11.16 -11.20
CA PRO A 509 39.39 -12.59 -11.44
C PRO A 509 40.11 -13.39 -10.34
N GLY A 510 39.62 -14.60 -10.09
CA GLY A 510 40.31 -15.55 -9.22
C GLY A 510 41.72 -15.90 -9.72
N TYR A 511 42.66 -16.14 -8.80
CA TYR A 511 44.05 -16.47 -9.12
C TYR A 511 44.25 -17.91 -9.65
N ARG A 512 43.22 -18.75 -9.60
CA ARG A 512 43.22 -20.13 -10.13
C ARG A 512 42.28 -20.21 -11.33
N ALA A 513 42.50 -21.21 -12.18
CA ALA A 513 41.62 -21.48 -13.32
C ALA A 513 40.16 -21.82 -12.93
N GLY A 514 39.89 -22.20 -11.68
CA GLY A 514 38.54 -22.54 -11.20
C GLY A 514 38.05 -23.94 -11.56
N TYR A 515 38.74 -24.65 -12.46
CA TYR A 515 38.43 -26.03 -12.86
C TYR A 515 39.71 -26.82 -13.18
N LYS A 516 39.56 -28.13 -13.39
CA LYS A 516 40.64 -29.03 -13.85
C LYS A 516 40.15 -29.91 -15.00
N LYS A 517 40.87 -29.88 -16.12
CA LYS A 517 40.64 -30.78 -17.27
C LYS A 517 41.51 -32.03 -17.17
N ILE A 518 40.90 -33.20 -17.32
CA ILE A 518 41.60 -34.50 -17.32
C ILE A 518 41.30 -35.18 -18.65
N ILE A 519 42.35 -35.60 -19.36
CA ILE A 519 42.24 -36.30 -20.65
C ILE A 519 42.87 -37.67 -20.51
N GLU A 520 42.05 -38.72 -20.67
CA GLU A 520 42.49 -40.11 -20.61
C GLU A 520 42.23 -40.81 -21.95
N LYS A 521 43.19 -41.61 -22.40
CA LYS A 521 43.10 -42.36 -23.67
C LYS A 521 42.98 -43.84 -23.37
N TYR A 522 41.85 -44.42 -23.75
CA TYR A 522 41.61 -45.86 -23.65
C TYR A 522 41.75 -46.50 -25.03
N LYS A 523 42.50 -47.60 -25.13
CA LYS A 523 42.46 -48.44 -26.34
C LYS A 523 41.24 -49.35 -26.22
N GLY A 524 40.24 -49.15 -27.07
CA GLY A 524 39.13 -50.08 -27.20
C GLY A 524 39.67 -51.48 -27.51
N GLY A 525 39.42 -52.43 -26.61
CA GLY A 525 39.66 -53.85 -26.87
C GLY A 525 38.79 -54.29 -28.05
N LYS A 526 39.37 -55.12 -28.92
CA LYS A 526 38.65 -55.75 -30.03
C LYS A 526 37.50 -56.60 -29.54
#